data_AF-A0A920VEH7-F1
#
_entry.id   AF-A0A920VEH7-F1
#
_cell.length_a   1.000
_cell.length_b   1.000
_cell.length_c   1.000
_cell.angle_alpha   90.00
_cell.angle_beta   90.00
_cell.angle_gamma   90.00
#
_symmetry.space_group_name_H-M   'P 1'
#
loop_
_entity.id
_entity.type
_entity.pdbx_description
1 polymer ?
#
loop_
_entity_poly.entity_id
_entity_poly.type
_entity_poly.pdbx_seq_one_letter_code
_entity_poly.pdbx_strand_id
1 'polypeptide(L)'
;MTATDWGSIYKELGAEPVINATGSVTMLGGSTPAPEVKEAMERAEGAYIPLMELEEKAGATIAKMVNVPAAYITSGAGSALTLATAACMAGDDDTKIQQLPDTTGMKNEILIQERHRYWYDRCLELAGAKLVTFGNAEGTTRGKT
;
A
#
# COMPACT_ATOMS: atom_id res chain seq x y z
N MET A 1 -0.15 36.00 -24.58
CA MET A 1 -1.08 35.49 -23.54
C MET A 1 -0.88 33.98 -23.48
N THR A 2 -0.03 33.49 -22.58
CA THR A 2 0.13 32.04 -22.40
C THR A 2 -1.09 31.56 -21.64
N ALA A 3 -2.10 31.07 -22.37
CA ALA A 3 -3.08 30.19 -21.75
C ALA A 3 -2.28 29.05 -21.16
N THR A 4 -2.22 28.98 -19.83
CA THR A 4 -1.55 27.90 -19.13
C THR A 4 -2.23 26.61 -19.59
N ASP A 5 -1.47 25.74 -20.24
CA ASP A 5 -1.84 24.35 -20.61
C ASP A 5 -2.09 23.46 -19.37
N TRP A 6 -2.35 24.10 -18.23
CA TRP A 6 -2.51 23.48 -16.93
C TRP A 6 -3.80 22.67 -16.91
N GLY A 7 -3.61 21.35 -16.87
CA GLY A 7 -4.67 20.37 -16.86
C GLY A 7 -5.48 20.31 -18.15
N SER A 8 -4.92 20.70 -19.30
CA SER A 8 -5.58 20.60 -20.61
C SER A 8 -6.12 19.20 -20.89
N ILE A 9 -5.33 18.16 -20.61
CA ILE A 9 -5.76 16.76 -20.77
C ILE A 9 -7.03 16.43 -19.95
N TYR A 10 -7.20 17.01 -18.76
CA TYR A 10 -8.40 16.83 -17.95
C TYR A 10 -9.57 17.66 -18.50
N LYS A 11 -9.31 18.87 -18.99
CA LYS A 11 -10.32 19.73 -19.63
C LYS A 11 -10.85 19.11 -20.92
N GLU A 12 -10.00 18.45 -21.71
CA GLU A 12 -10.41 17.67 -22.89
C GLU A 12 -11.38 16.53 -22.52
N LEU A 13 -11.18 15.91 -21.35
CA LEU A 13 -12.10 14.92 -20.78
C LEU A 13 -13.36 15.54 -20.16
N GLY A 14 -13.50 16.87 -20.15
CA GLY A 14 -14.61 17.59 -19.52
C GLY A 14 -14.51 17.72 -18.00
N ALA A 15 -13.34 17.47 -17.41
CA ALA A 15 -13.07 17.61 -15.99
C ALA A 15 -12.38 18.95 -15.66
N GLU A 16 -12.58 19.45 -14.44
CA GLU A 16 -11.97 20.70 -13.96
C GLU A 16 -10.72 20.42 -13.10
N PRO A 17 -9.52 20.89 -13.49
CA PRO A 17 -8.32 20.78 -12.67
C PRO A 17 -8.42 21.61 -11.38
N VAL A 18 -7.82 21.12 -10.29
CA VAL A 18 -7.88 21.77 -8.97
C VAL A 18 -6.49 22.09 -8.43
N ILE A 19 -6.39 23.17 -7.65
CA ILE A 19 -5.20 23.47 -6.85
C ILE A 19 -5.31 22.73 -5.52
N ASN A 20 -4.41 21.78 -5.28
CA ASN A 20 -4.37 21.04 -4.03
C ASN A 20 -3.56 21.79 -2.96
N ALA A 21 -4.24 22.30 -1.94
CA ALA A 21 -3.65 22.92 -0.75
C ALA A 21 -3.89 22.12 0.55
N THR A 22 -4.29 20.84 0.41
CA THR A 22 -4.67 19.95 1.52
C THR A 22 -3.62 18.88 1.84
N GLY A 23 -2.51 18.85 1.10
CA GLY A 23 -1.42 17.87 1.25
C GLY A 23 -1.60 16.65 0.34
N SER A 24 -0.97 15.52 0.68
CA SER A 24 -1.01 14.29 -0.11
C SER A 24 -2.34 13.55 0.06
N VAL A 25 -3.35 13.92 -0.73
CA VAL A 25 -4.71 13.36 -0.62
C VAL A 25 -4.95 12.31 -1.70
N THR A 26 -5.32 11.09 -1.29
CA THR A 26 -5.59 9.95 -2.21
C THR A 26 -6.68 10.28 -3.23
N MET A 27 -7.74 10.99 -2.82
CA MET A 27 -8.84 11.41 -3.71
C MET A 27 -8.39 12.35 -4.83
N LEU A 28 -7.23 13.01 -4.67
CA LEU A 28 -6.66 13.92 -5.67
C LEU A 28 -5.46 13.30 -6.41
N GLY A 29 -5.22 12.00 -6.25
CA GLY A 29 -4.10 11.30 -6.87
C GLY A 29 -2.75 11.47 -6.16
N GLY A 30 -2.75 12.00 -4.93
CA GLY A 30 -1.54 12.19 -4.13
C GLY A 30 -0.74 13.43 -4.52
N SER A 31 0.59 13.29 -4.52
CA SER A 31 1.53 14.39 -4.84
C SER A 31 2.02 14.30 -6.27
N THR A 32 2.27 15.45 -6.90
CA THR A 32 2.93 15.49 -8.21
C THR A 32 4.38 15.02 -8.10
N PRO A 33 4.85 14.10 -8.95
CA PRO A 33 6.24 13.64 -8.92
C PRO A 33 7.25 14.78 -9.18
N ALA A 34 8.41 14.69 -8.55
CA ALA A 34 9.53 15.60 -8.81
C ALA A 34 10.09 15.42 -10.24
N PRO A 35 10.73 16.44 -10.85
CA PRO A 35 11.21 16.37 -12.24
C PRO A 35 12.09 15.14 -12.53
N GLU A 36 12.99 14.80 -11.62
CA GLU A 36 13.91 13.65 -11.73
C GLU A 36 13.17 12.31 -11.76
N VAL A 37 12.02 12.21 -11.10
CA VAL A 37 11.16 11.00 -11.13
C VAL A 37 10.47 10.89 -12.48
N LYS A 38 9.96 12.01 -13.01
CA LYS A 38 9.32 12.04 -14.34
C LYS A 38 10.30 11.63 -15.44
N GLU A 39 11.54 12.14 -15.39
CA GLU A 39 12.60 11.77 -16.33
C GLU A 39 12.97 10.28 -16.24
N ALA A 40 13.00 9.72 -15.02
CA ALA A 40 13.24 8.28 -14.86
C ALA A 40 12.11 7.43 -15.43
N MET A 41 10.84 7.84 -15.24
CA MET A 41 9.67 7.17 -15.81
C MET A 41 9.72 7.17 -17.35
N GLU A 42 10.01 8.32 -17.96
CA GLU A 42 10.16 8.47 -19.41
C GLU A 42 11.25 7.53 -19.97
N ARG A 43 12.41 7.46 -19.31
CA ARG A 43 13.49 6.56 -19.71
C ARG A 43 13.13 5.08 -19.57
N ALA A 44 12.29 4.73 -18.60
CA ALA A 44 11.85 3.36 -18.37
C ALA A 44 10.79 2.91 -19.40
N GLU A 45 9.93 3.81 -19.86
CA GLU A 45 8.82 3.51 -20.79
C GLU A 45 9.29 2.84 -22.09
N GLY A 46 10.48 3.19 -22.58
CA GLY A 46 11.04 2.66 -23.82
C GLY A 46 11.62 1.24 -23.76
N ALA A 47 11.56 0.54 -22.62
CA ALA A 47 12.23 -0.74 -22.43
C ALA A 47 11.40 -1.79 -21.70
N TYR A 48 11.61 -3.06 -22.04
CA TYR A 48 11.07 -4.21 -21.31
C TYR A 48 12.14 -4.80 -20.39
N ILE A 49 11.71 -5.30 -19.23
CA ILE A 49 12.57 -5.96 -18.24
C ILE A 49 11.78 -7.08 -17.53
N PRO A 50 12.42 -8.19 -17.11
CA PRO A 50 11.79 -9.13 -16.20
C PRO A 50 11.40 -8.43 -14.88
N LEU A 51 10.10 -8.38 -14.57
CA LEU A 51 9.61 -7.66 -13.39
C LEU A 51 10.13 -8.25 -12.08
N MET A 52 10.36 -9.56 -12.02
CA MET A 52 10.98 -10.22 -10.86
C MET A 52 12.39 -9.67 -10.57
N GLU A 53 13.18 -9.42 -11.62
CA GLU A 53 14.52 -8.83 -11.47
C GLU A 53 14.44 -7.38 -11.01
N LEU A 54 13.53 -6.59 -11.60
CA LEU A 54 13.30 -5.21 -11.20
C LEU A 54 12.88 -5.12 -9.72
N GLU A 55 11.95 -5.97 -9.29
CA GLU A 55 11.48 -6.06 -7.92
C GLU A 55 12.61 -6.38 -6.93
N GLU A 56 13.46 -7.36 -7.24
CA GLU A 56 14.62 -7.72 -6.42
C GLU A 56 15.59 -6.53 -6.27
N LYS A 57 15.96 -5.86 -7.37
CA LYS A 57 16.92 -4.75 -7.33
C LYS A 57 16.35 -3.49 -6.67
N ALA A 58 15.08 -3.18 -6.92
CA ALA A 58 14.42 -2.06 -6.29
C ALA A 58 14.19 -2.31 -4.79
N GLY A 59 13.79 -3.52 -4.42
CA GLY A 59 13.67 -3.96 -3.02
C GLY A 59 15.00 -3.88 -2.26
N ALA A 60 16.10 -4.37 -2.82
CA ALA A 60 17.43 -4.26 -2.22
C ALA A 60 17.87 -2.79 -2.02
N THR A 61 17.53 -1.92 -2.96
CA THR A 61 17.81 -0.48 -2.87
C THR A 61 17.05 0.17 -1.70
N ILE A 62 15.75 -0.09 -1.59
CA ILE A 62 14.91 0.42 -0.49
C ILE A 62 15.39 -0.15 0.85
N ALA A 63 15.68 -1.45 0.91
CA ALA A 63 16.16 -2.11 2.12
C ALA A 63 17.42 -1.44 2.68
N LYS A 64 18.36 -1.07 1.80
CA LYS A 64 19.55 -0.29 2.16
C LYS A 64 19.20 1.11 2.68
N MET A 65 18.24 1.80 2.07
CA MET A 65 17.84 3.16 2.47
C MET A 65 17.23 3.21 3.88
N VAL A 66 16.42 2.20 4.24
CA VAL A 66 15.73 2.16 5.54
C VAL A 66 16.42 1.25 6.57
N ASN A 67 17.59 0.68 6.24
CA ASN A 67 18.40 -0.18 7.09
C ASN A 67 17.65 -1.42 7.63
N VAL A 68 17.05 -2.19 6.71
CA VAL A 68 16.36 -3.45 6.98
C VAL A 68 16.95 -4.59 6.13
N PRO A 69 16.79 -5.86 6.53
CA PRO A 69 17.36 -6.99 5.78
C PRO A 69 16.71 -7.19 4.39
N ALA A 70 15.45 -6.83 4.21
CA ALA A 70 14.72 -6.96 2.96
C ALA A 70 13.57 -5.96 2.88
N ALA A 71 13.20 -5.56 1.66
CA ALA A 71 12.02 -4.76 1.37
C ALA A 71 11.33 -5.30 0.12
N TYR A 72 10.00 -5.26 0.10
CA TYR A 72 9.17 -5.74 -1.01
C TYR A 72 8.26 -4.61 -1.47
N ILE A 73 8.17 -4.41 -2.79
CA ILE A 73 7.37 -3.33 -3.38
C ILE A 73 6.02 -3.90 -3.77
N THR A 74 4.95 -3.20 -3.41
CA THR A 74 3.59 -3.59 -3.82
C THR A 74 2.94 -2.47 -4.61
N SER A 75 1.79 -2.74 -5.23
CA SER A 75 1.04 -1.74 -6.00
C SER A 75 0.47 -0.60 -5.14
N GLY A 76 0.41 -0.76 -3.83
CA GLY A 76 0.07 0.29 -2.88
C GLY A 76 -0.06 -0.20 -1.44
N ALA A 77 -0.36 0.71 -0.51
CA ALA A 77 -0.45 0.35 0.91
C ALA A 77 -1.54 -0.71 1.20
N GLY A 78 -2.62 -0.75 0.43
CA GLY A 78 -3.70 -1.73 0.63
C GLY A 78 -3.22 -3.15 0.32
N SER A 79 -2.56 -3.35 -0.83
CA SER A 79 -1.92 -4.62 -1.18
C SER A 79 -0.80 -5.00 -0.21
N ALA A 80 -0.05 -4.02 0.30
CA ALA A 80 0.98 -4.27 1.31
C ALA A 80 0.38 -4.86 2.59
N LEU A 81 -0.73 -4.31 3.09
CA LEU A 81 -1.42 -4.84 4.27
C LEU A 81 -1.96 -6.25 4.03
N THR A 82 -2.57 -6.49 2.87
CA THR A 82 -3.08 -7.83 2.50
C THR A 82 -1.96 -8.85 2.39
N LEU A 83 -0.87 -8.52 1.68
CA LEU A 83 0.27 -9.42 1.48
C LEU A 83 1.02 -9.69 2.79
N ALA A 84 1.23 -8.65 3.62
CA ALA A 84 1.83 -8.82 4.94
C ALA A 84 0.97 -9.74 5.83
N THR A 85 -0.36 -9.59 5.77
CA THR A 85 -1.28 -10.47 6.49
C THR A 85 -1.16 -11.91 6.02
N ALA A 86 -1.20 -12.15 4.71
CA ALA A 86 -1.02 -13.48 4.13
C ALA A 86 0.32 -14.10 4.57
N ALA A 87 1.41 -13.34 4.50
CA ALA A 87 2.74 -13.79 4.92
C ALA A 87 2.81 -14.14 6.41
N CYS A 88 2.18 -13.35 7.29
CA CYS A 88 2.15 -13.64 8.72
C CYS A 88 1.33 -14.89 9.07
N MET A 89 0.28 -15.20 8.31
CA MET A 89 -0.58 -16.38 8.56
C MET A 89 0.00 -17.67 7.95
N ALA A 90 0.46 -17.60 6.70
CA ALA A 90 0.92 -18.76 5.94
C ALA A 90 2.42 -19.04 6.11
N GLY A 91 3.24 -18.01 6.33
CA GLY A 91 4.70 -18.15 6.33
C GLY A 91 5.23 -18.57 4.96
N ASP A 92 6.10 -19.58 4.95
CA ASP A 92 6.70 -20.21 3.78
C ASP A 92 6.06 -21.58 3.44
N ASP A 93 4.91 -21.89 4.02
CA ASP A 93 4.19 -23.15 3.78
C ASP A 93 3.34 -23.05 2.50
N ASP A 94 3.81 -23.67 1.42
CA ASP A 94 3.14 -23.70 0.11
C ASP A 94 1.69 -24.16 0.17
N THR A 95 1.36 -25.09 1.07
CA THR A 95 -0.01 -25.59 1.22
C THR A 95 -0.90 -24.49 1.79
N LYS A 96 -0.42 -23.78 2.82
CA LYS A 96 -1.15 -22.65 3.39
C LYS A 96 -1.25 -21.49 2.41
N ILE A 97 -0.19 -21.17 1.68
CA ILE A 97 -0.18 -20.10 0.67
C ILE A 97 -1.26 -20.36 -0.38
N GLN A 98 -1.37 -21.59 -0.89
CA GLN A 98 -2.40 -21.96 -1.87
C GLN A 98 -3.81 -22.01 -1.29
N GLN A 99 -3.95 -22.27 0.02
CA GLN A 99 -5.25 -22.36 0.69
C GLN A 99 -5.90 -20.97 0.92
N LEU A 100 -5.11 -19.90 1.04
CA LEU A 100 -5.64 -18.55 1.23
C LEU A 100 -6.61 -18.15 0.09
N PRO A 101 -7.71 -17.44 0.40
CA PRO A 101 -8.05 -16.82 1.68
C PRO A 101 -8.81 -17.72 2.66
N ASP A 102 -8.95 -19.03 2.40
CA ASP A 102 -9.50 -19.94 3.40
C ASP A 102 -8.46 -20.19 4.49
N THR A 103 -8.68 -19.62 5.67
CA THR A 103 -7.76 -19.73 6.81
C THR A 103 -8.08 -20.88 7.75
N THR A 104 -8.90 -21.86 7.35
CA THR A 104 -9.24 -23.02 8.19
C THR A 104 -7.97 -23.73 8.67
N GLY A 105 -7.84 -23.88 9.99
CA GLY A 105 -6.65 -24.50 10.61
C GLY A 105 -5.42 -23.59 10.72
N MET A 106 -5.51 -22.30 10.36
CA MET A 106 -4.43 -21.32 10.52
C MET A 106 -4.67 -20.38 11.70
N LYS A 107 -3.61 -19.76 12.21
CA LYS A 107 -3.73 -18.57 13.06
C LYS A 107 -4.09 -17.39 12.17
N ASN A 108 -5.28 -16.80 12.36
CA ASN A 108 -5.81 -15.79 11.46
C ASN A 108 -6.36 -14.53 12.16
N GLU A 109 -6.04 -14.35 13.45
CA GLU A 109 -6.49 -13.19 14.21
C GLU A 109 -5.43 -12.09 14.18
N ILE A 110 -5.81 -10.90 13.72
CA ILE A 110 -4.99 -9.70 13.76
C ILE A 110 -5.53 -8.77 14.83
N LEU A 111 -4.69 -8.50 15.83
CA LEU A 111 -5.02 -7.59 16.91
C LEU A 111 -4.95 -6.14 16.43
N ILE A 112 -6.01 -5.37 16.67
CA ILE A 112 -6.07 -3.94 16.35
C ILE A 112 -6.69 -3.14 17.49
N GLN A 113 -6.12 -1.97 17.80
CA GLN A 113 -6.70 -1.10 18.82
C GLN A 113 -7.99 -0.46 18.31
N GLU A 114 -9.01 -0.37 19.17
CA GLU A 114 -10.32 0.18 18.78
C GLU A 114 -10.21 1.59 18.20
N ARG A 115 -9.37 2.44 18.81
CA ARG A 115 -9.13 3.81 18.34
C ARG A 115 -8.38 3.91 17.02
N HIS A 116 -7.73 2.82 16.58
CA HIS A 116 -7.02 2.76 15.32
C HIS A 116 -7.88 2.17 14.20
N ARG A 117 -9.15 1.82 14.47
CA ARG A 117 -10.07 1.35 13.44
C ARG A 117 -10.38 2.48 12.47
N TYR A 118 -10.22 2.20 11.18
CA TYR A 118 -10.57 3.11 10.08
C TYR A 118 -10.75 2.31 8.79
N TRP A 119 -11.40 2.85 7.77
CA TRP A 119 -11.86 2.11 6.60
C TRP A 119 -10.79 1.30 5.82
N TYR A 120 -9.49 1.55 6.05
CA TYR A 120 -8.40 0.87 5.36
C TYR A 120 -7.90 -0.38 6.10
N ASP A 121 -8.21 -0.53 7.39
CA ASP A 121 -7.83 -1.71 8.18
C ASP A 121 -8.42 -3.01 7.61
N ARG A 122 -9.58 -2.93 6.95
CA ARG A 122 -10.21 -4.05 6.21
C ARG A 122 -9.29 -4.70 5.18
N CYS A 123 -8.25 -4.02 4.70
CA CYS A 123 -7.27 -4.60 3.80
C CYS A 123 -6.53 -5.79 4.44
N LEU A 124 -6.42 -5.82 5.77
CA LEU A 124 -5.87 -6.95 6.52
C LEU A 124 -6.78 -8.19 6.40
N GLU A 125 -8.09 -8.01 6.31
CA GLU A 125 -9.06 -9.10 6.21
C GLU A 125 -9.13 -9.73 4.81
N LEU A 126 -8.59 -9.07 3.77
CA LEU A 126 -8.66 -9.54 2.38
C LEU A 126 -7.92 -10.87 2.14
N ALA A 127 -6.95 -11.21 2.99
CA ALA A 127 -6.29 -12.51 2.96
C ALA A 127 -7.02 -13.58 3.81
N GLY A 128 -8.20 -13.28 4.35
CA GLY A 128 -9.00 -14.21 5.17
C GLY A 128 -8.80 -14.05 6.68
N ALA A 129 -8.01 -13.07 7.12
CA ALA A 129 -7.83 -12.77 8.53
C ALA A 129 -9.09 -12.17 9.16
N LYS A 130 -9.18 -12.26 10.50
CA LYS A 130 -10.20 -11.63 11.32
C LYS A 130 -9.57 -10.56 12.19
N LEU A 131 -10.13 -9.36 12.17
CA LEU A 131 -9.71 -8.31 13.08
C LEU A 131 -10.28 -8.54 14.48
N VAL A 132 -9.40 -8.68 15.47
CA VAL A 132 -9.76 -8.77 16.88
C VAL A 132 -9.44 -7.43 17.53
N THR A 133 -10.48 -6.73 17.95
CA THR A 133 -10.34 -5.38 18.50
C THR A 133 -10.04 -5.43 19.99
N PHE A 134 -9.16 -4.54 20.47
CA PHE A 134 -8.88 -4.39 21.90
C PHE A 134 -8.81 -2.91 22.32
N GLY A 135 -9.07 -2.65 23.59
CA GLY A 135 -9.30 -1.30 24.11
C GLY A 135 -10.76 -0.86 23.90
N ASN A 136 -10.99 0.45 24.00
CA ASN A 136 -12.26 1.10 23.71
C ASN A 136 -12.02 2.50 23.09
N ALA A 137 -13.10 3.23 22.79
CA ALA A 137 -13.04 4.58 22.24
C ALA A 137 -12.17 5.57 23.04
N GLU A 138 -12.05 5.39 24.36
CA GLU A 138 -11.27 6.27 25.24
C GLU A 138 -9.79 5.89 25.27
N GLY A 139 -9.48 4.60 25.14
CA GLY A 139 -8.08 4.15 25.02
C GLY A 139 -7.87 2.66 25.21
N THR A 140 -6.59 2.31 25.30
CA THR A 140 -6.12 0.94 25.45
C THR A 140 -5.22 0.89 26.68
N THR A 141 -5.66 0.21 27.75
CA THR A 141 -4.85 0.05 28.98
C THR A 141 -4.66 -1.42 29.32
N ARG A 142 -3.64 -1.72 30.13
CA ARG A 142 -3.31 -3.08 30.56
C ARG A 142 -4.34 -3.69 31.51
N GLY A 143 -5.24 -2.89 32.09
CA GLY A 143 -6.19 -3.31 33.11
C GLY A 143 -7.63 -3.06 32.70
N LYS A 144 -8.43 -4.14 32.75
CA LYS A 144 -9.88 -4.24 32.43
C LYS A 144 -10.19 -4.39 30.93
N THR A 145 -10.12 -5.64 30.47
CA THR A 145 -11.18 -6.19 29.60
C THR A 145 -12.49 -6.25 30.36
#